data_AF-A0A946RX96-F1
#
_entry.id   AF-A0A946RX96-F1
#
_cell.length_a   1.000
_cell.length_b   1.000
_cell.length_c   1.000
_cell.angle_alpha   90.00
_cell.angle_beta   90.00
_cell.angle_gamma   90.00
#
_symmetry.space_group_name_H-M   'P 1'
#
loop_
_entity.id
_entity.type
_entity.pdbx_description
1 polymer ?
#
loop_
_entity_poly.entity_id
_entity_poly.type
_entity_poly.pdbx_seq_one_letter_code
_entity_poly.pdbx_strand_id
1 'polypeptide(L)'
;MNTVVKEYGLNLHCLFELLDLNGIVYTHQEPKDLSRIYISEEWLKLVLSGEELARFCLLQTQVRDDELSESDLNQSQAHQKLSPRNASPKQIRLLSRLAESKQLLKPELEMLNRVFENGWISLERASNLIEYLIGSSTILPDGSKFYDSNGILTRRDRQSRMKGNH
;
A
#
# COMPACT_ATOMS: atom_id res chain seq x y z
N MET A 1 12.60 15.23 -2.84
CA MET A 1 13.92 14.95 -2.25
C MET A 1 13.81 13.56 -1.64
N ASN A 2 14.76 12.66 -1.89
CA ASN A 2 14.77 11.32 -1.30
C ASN A 2 15.76 11.32 -0.14
N THR A 3 15.41 10.67 0.96
CA THR A 3 16.24 10.67 2.17
C THR A 3 16.58 9.25 2.60
N VAL A 4 17.73 9.09 3.25
CA VAL A 4 18.14 7.82 3.84
C VAL A 4 17.19 7.49 4.97
N VAL A 5 16.60 6.30 4.92
CA VAL A 5 15.58 5.86 5.88
C VAL A 5 16.07 5.87 7.34
N LYS A 6 17.38 5.65 7.54
CA LYS A 6 18.05 5.73 8.86
C LYS A 6 17.97 7.13 9.50
N GLU A 7 17.93 8.20 8.70
CA GLU A 7 17.88 9.58 9.21
C GLU A 7 16.56 9.90 9.92
N TYR A 8 15.51 9.12 9.66
CA TYR A 8 14.20 9.24 10.30
C TYR A 8 13.96 8.21 11.41
N GLY A 9 14.99 7.46 11.81
CA GLY A 9 14.87 6.45 12.87
C GLY A 9 13.99 5.25 12.52
N LEU A 10 13.65 5.06 11.24
CA LEU A 10 12.89 3.88 10.81
C LEU A 10 13.83 2.66 10.82
N ASN A 11 13.38 1.58 11.47
CA ASN A 11 14.11 0.32 11.51
C ASN A 11 14.24 -0.26 10.08
N LEU A 12 15.44 -0.74 9.71
CA LEU A 12 15.71 -1.38 8.41
C LEU A 12 14.79 -2.58 8.14
N HIS A 13 14.42 -3.35 9.15
CA HIS A 13 13.47 -4.44 9.00
C HIS A 13 12.10 -3.91 8.56
N CYS A 14 11.58 -2.88 9.23
CA CYS A 14 10.31 -2.25 8.87
C CYS A 14 10.36 -1.61 7.48
N LEU A 15 11.52 -1.10 7.05
CA LEU A 15 11.72 -0.63 5.68
C LEU A 15 11.48 -1.76 4.68
N PHE A 16 12.18 -2.90 4.83
CA PHE A 16 12.04 -4.01 3.90
C PHE A 16 10.62 -4.58 3.89
N GLU A 17 9.97 -4.67 5.05
CA GLU A 17 8.55 -5.05 5.11
C GLU A 17 7.66 -4.08 4.32
N LEU A 18 7.89 -2.77 4.42
CA LEU A 18 7.13 -1.78 3.66
C LEU A 18 7.41 -1.88 2.15
N LEU A 19 8.67 -2.12 1.76
CA LEU A 19 9.04 -2.32 0.37
C LEU A 19 8.37 -3.57 -0.19
N ASP A 20 8.46 -4.70 0.51
CA ASP A 20 7.85 -5.98 0.11
C ASP A 20 6.32 -5.90 0.03
N LEU A 21 5.69 -5.29 1.04
CA LEU A 21 4.25 -5.06 1.10
C LEU A 21 3.74 -4.26 -0.10
N ASN A 22 4.45 -3.20 -0.49
CA ASN A 22 4.13 -2.39 -1.66
C ASN A 22 4.67 -3.00 -2.96
N GLY A 23 5.49 -4.05 -2.82
CA GLY A 23 6.11 -4.80 -3.89
C GLY A 23 7.26 -4.07 -4.59
N ILE A 24 7.82 -3.05 -3.97
CA ILE A 24 8.91 -2.26 -4.54
C ILE A 24 10.06 -3.19 -4.94
N VAL A 25 10.57 -3.02 -6.16
CA VAL A 25 11.80 -3.65 -6.61
C VAL A 25 12.97 -2.92 -5.95
N TYR A 26 13.82 -3.66 -5.26
CA TYR A 26 15.06 -3.17 -4.67
C TYR A 26 16.09 -4.29 -4.65
N THR A 27 17.35 -3.90 -4.59
CA THR A 27 18.49 -4.73 -4.25
C THR A 27 18.87 -4.48 -2.79
N HIS A 28 19.48 -5.48 -2.15
CA HIS A 28 20.05 -5.29 -0.83
C HIS A 28 21.43 -5.94 -0.78
N GLN A 29 22.34 -5.32 -0.05
CA GLN A 29 23.63 -5.91 0.27
C GLN A 29 23.50 -6.84 1.46
N GLU A 30 24.39 -7.82 1.53
CA GLU A 30 24.68 -8.50 2.78
C GLU A 30 25.99 -7.96 3.35
N PRO A 31 25.99 -7.39 4.58
CA PRO A 31 24.86 -7.22 5.49
C PRO A 31 23.90 -6.08 5.10
N LYS A 32 22.61 -6.25 5.45
CA LYS A 32 21.48 -5.39 5.01
C LYS A 32 21.63 -3.91 5.36
N ASP A 33 22.42 -3.59 6.37
CA ASP A 33 22.71 -2.23 6.82
C ASP A 33 23.62 -1.45 5.88
N LEU A 34 24.26 -2.09 4.91
CA LEU A 34 25.03 -1.42 3.86
C LEU A 34 24.17 -0.95 2.68
N SER A 35 22.94 -1.46 2.55
CA SER A 35 22.01 -1.12 1.45
C SER A 35 21.71 0.37 1.39
N ARG A 36 21.86 0.97 0.20
CA ARG A 36 21.62 2.41 -0.04
C ARG A 36 20.25 2.67 -0.67
N ILE A 37 19.21 2.41 0.09
CA ILE A 37 17.82 2.66 -0.32
C ILE A 37 17.31 3.97 0.28
N TYR A 38 16.79 4.83 -0.58
CA TYR A 38 16.23 6.14 -0.22
C TYR A 38 14.75 6.18 -0.57
N ILE A 39 13.95 6.80 0.30
CA ILE A 39 12.51 6.97 0.10
C ILE A 39 12.18 8.46 -0.02
N SER A 40 11.17 8.78 -0.82
CA SER A 40 10.58 10.11 -0.90
C SER A 40 10.20 10.62 0.48
N GLU A 41 10.75 11.77 0.86
CA GLU A 41 10.48 12.42 2.14
C GLU A 41 8.98 12.73 2.33
N GLU A 42 8.29 13.09 1.25
CA GLU A 42 6.85 13.40 1.28
C GLU A 42 6.03 12.18 1.71
N TRP A 43 6.32 11.01 1.13
CA TRP A 43 5.63 9.77 1.48
C TRP A 43 5.94 9.37 2.92
N LEU A 44 7.21 9.49 3.34
CA LEU A 44 7.62 9.13 4.69
C LEU A 44 6.94 10.02 5.74
N LYS A 45 6.80 11.31 5.47
CA LYS A 45 6.05 12.25 6.32
C LYS A 45 4.60 11.83 6.50
N LEU A 46 3.93 11.35 5.45
CA LEU A 46 2.55 10.86 5.55
C LEU A 46 2.45 9.64 6.47
N VAL A 47 3.35 8.66 6.30
CA VAL A 47 3.38 7.47 7.16
C VAL A 47 3.65 7.87 8.62
N LEU A 48 4.61 8.75 8.86
CA LEU A 48 4.95 9.22 10.21
C LEU A 48 3.86 10.10 10.85
N SER A 49 3.03 10.78 10.06
CA SER A 49 1.87 11.53 10.57
C SER A 49 0.66 10.65 10.93
N GLY A 50 0.74 9.34 10.71
CA GLY A 50 -0.34 8.40 10.97
C GLY A 50 -1.36 8.26 9.84
N GLU A 51 -1.01 8.69 8.62
CA GLU A 51 -1.84 8.40 7.44
C GLU A 51 -1.63 6.94 7.03
N GLU A 52 -2.44 6.04 7.61
CA GLU A 52 -2.28 4.60 7.46
C GLU A 52 -2.42 4.14 6.01
N LEU A 53 -3.24 4.81 5.19
CA LEU A 53 -3.37 4.48 3.77
C LEU A 53 -2.04 4.62 3.03
N ALA A 54 -1.21 5.59 3.42
CA ALA A 54 0.08 5.83 2.77
C ALA A 54 0.97 4.58 2.82
N ARG A 55 0.88 3.77 3.87
CA ARG A 55 1.64 2.52 4.04
C ARG A 55 1.43 1.51 2.92
N PHE A 56 0.28 1.57 2.24
CA PHE A 56 -0.10 0.68 1.13
C PHE A 56 0.00 1.37 -0.24
N CYS A 57 0.45 2.62 -0.27
CA CYS A 57 0.45 3.50 -1.44
C CYS A 57 1.87 3.93 -1.87
N LEU A 58 2.92 3.25 -1.40
CA LEU A 58 4.28 3.52 -1.89
C LEU A 58 4.43 3.10 -3.35
N LEU A 59 5.04 3.95 -4.16
CA LEU A 59 5.27 3.73 -5.58
C LEU A 59 6.76 3.48 -5.84
N GLN A 60 7.08 2.73 -6.91
CA GLN A 60 8.47 2.52 -7.31
C GLN A 60 9.21 3.84 -7.56
N THR A 61 8.54 4.84 -8.14
CA THR A 61 9.13 6.16 -8.42
C THR A 61 9.49 6.96 -7.18
N GLN A 62 9.00 6.54 -6.01
CA GLN A 62 9.29 7.16 -4.72
C GLN A 62 10.43 6.47 -3.97
N VAL A 63 11.01 5.41 -4.56
CA VAL A 63 12.13 4.69 -3.99
C VAL A 63 13.30 4.77 -4.96
N ARG A 64 14.46 5.16 -4.43
CA ARG A 64 15.72 5.11 -5.16
C ARG A 64 16.62 4.09 -4.50
N ASP A 65 17.21 3.27 -5.32
CA ASP A 65 18.25 2.32 -4.95
C ASP A 65 19.47 2.61 -5.82
N ASP A 66 20.59 2.98 -5.20
CA ASP A 66 21.83 3.32 -5.93
C ASP A 66 22.51 2.10 -6.54
N GLU A 67 22.11 0.89 -6.13
CA GLU A 67 22.70 -0.38 -6.57
C GLU A 67 21.88 -1.05 -7.68
N LEU A 68 20.62 -0.64 -7.84
CA LEU A 68 19.73 -1.15 -8.88
C LEU A 68 19.83 -0.27 -10.14
N SER A 69 20.35 -0.84 -11.23
CA SER A 69 20.38 -0.11 -12.50
C SER A 69 18.98 0.05 -13.09
N GLU A 70 18.80 1.05 -13.96
CA GLU A 70 17.53 1.27 -14.67
C GLU A 70 17.16 0.06 -15.55
N SER A 71 18.15 -0.62 -16.13
CA SER A 71 17.93 -1.85 -16.91
C SER A 71 17.37 -2.98 -16.03
N ASP A 72 17.97 -3.19 -14.87
CA ASP A 72 17.55 -4.22 -13.92
C ASP A 72 16.14 -3.94 -13.39
N LEU A 73 15.86 -2.66 -13.10
CA LEU A 73 14.53 -2.22 -12.68
C LEU A 73 13.48 -2.50 -13.75
N ASN A 74 13.74 -2.10 -15.00
CA ASN A 74 12.80 -2.29 -16.11
C ASN A 74 12.55 -3.77 -16.39
N GLN A 75 13.59 -4.60 -16.34
CA GLN A 75 13.47 -6.05 -16.48
C GLN A 75 12.64 -6.66 -15.35
N SER A 76 12.92 -6.27 -14.10
CA SER A 76 12.20 -6.75 -12.92
C SER A 76 10.72 -6.37 -12.96
N GLN A 77 10.40 -5.12 -13.33
CA GLN A 77 9.01 -4.66 -13.48
C GLN A 77 8.26 -5.43 -14.58
N ALA A 78 8.92 -5.71 -15.71
CA ALA A 78 8.32 -6.51 -16.77
C ALA A 78 7.96 -7.92 -16.29
N HIS A 79 8.81 -8.54 -15.47
CA HIS A 79 8.53 -9.85 -14.87
C HIS A 79 7.45 -9.79 -13.78
N GLN A 80 7.40 -8.74 -12.95
CA GLN A 80 6.36 -8.55 -11.94
C GLN A 80 4.95 -8.50 -12.54
N LYS A 81 4.77 -7.83 -13.69
CA LYS A 81 3.47 -7.77 -14.40
C LYS A 81 2.91 -9.14 -14.80
N LEU A 82 3.75 -10.16 -14.91
CA LEU A 82 3.37 -11.53 -15.29
C LEU A 82 3.34 -12.50 -14.09
N SER A 83 3.62 -12.02 -12.88
CA SER A 83 3.74 -12.87 -11.69
C SER A 83 2.38 -13.41 -11.21
N PRO A 84 2.29 -14.69 -10.80
CA PRO A 84 1.09 -15.24 -10.16
C PRO A 84 0.80 -14.60 -8.78
N ARG A 85 1.73 -13.78 -8.25
CA ARG A 85 1.53 -12.97 -7.04
C ARG A 85 0.74 -11.68 -7.28
N ASN A 86 0.22 -11.47 -8.49
CA ASN A 86 -0.61 -10.30 -8.81
C ASN A 86 -2.01 -10.42 -8.20
N ALA A 87 -2.59 -9.27 -7.85
CA ALA A 87 -3.96 -9.22 -7.40
C ALA A 87 -4.91 -9.78 -8.46
N SER A 88 -5.91 -10.55 -8.01
CA SER A 88 -6.89 -11.12 -8.93
C SER A 88 -7.73 -10.02 -9.60
N PRO A 89 -8.26 -10.24 -10.83
CA PRO A 89 -9.17 -9.29 -11.46
C PRO A 89 -10.39 -8.93 -10.60
N LYS A 90 -10.81 -9.84 -9.71
CA LYS A 90 -11.88 -9.58 -8.74
C LYS A 90 -11.46 -8.54 -7.69
N GLN A 91 -10.24 -8.64 -7.14
CA GLN A 91 -9.72 -7.67 -6.18
C GLN A 91 -9.50 -6.30 -6.83
N ILE A 92 -8.91 -6.27 -8.03
CA ILE A 92 -8.74 -5.01 -8.77
C ILE A 92 -10.09 -4.33 -9.02
N ARG A 93 -11.09 -5.05 -9.53
CA ARG A 93 -12.45 -4.51 -9.73
C ARG A 93 -13.09 -4.03 -8.43
N LEU A 94 -12.87 -4.74 -7.32
CA LEU A 94 -13.37 -4.30 -6.02
C LEU A 94 -12.71 -2.99 -5.60
N LEU A 95 -11.38 -2.91 -5.65
CA LEU A 95 -10.63 -1.70 -5.33
C LEU A 95 -11.06 -0.50 -6.20
N SER A 96 -11.23 -0.69 -7.51
CA SER A 96 -11.75 0.36 -8.40
C SER A 96 -13.13 0.86 -7.98
N ARG A 97 -14.04 -0.05 -7.63
CA ARG A 97 -15.37 0.33 -7.10
C ARG A 97 -15.30 1.05 -5.75
N LEU A 98 -14.35 0.68 -4.90
CA LEU A 98 -14.16 1.35 -3.61
C LEU A 98 -13.61 2.77 -3.79
N ALA A 99 -12.76 2.99 -4.81
CA ALA A 99 -12.26 4.32 -5.16
C ALA A 99 -13.37 5.28 -5.64
N GLU A 100 -14.51 4.76 -6.11
CA GLU A 100 -15.69 5.56 -6.47
C GLU A 100 -16.54 5.98 -5.25
N SER A 101 -16.17 5.56 -4.04
CA SER A 101 -16.92 5.86 -2.83
C SER A 101 -16.88 7.35 -2.47
N LYS A 102 -18.06 7.93 -2.22
CA LYS A 102 -18.20 9.32 -1.72
C LYS A 102 -17.61 9.53 -0.31
N GLN A 103 -17.29 8.44 0.41
CA GLN A 103 -16.71 8.49 1.74
C GLN A 103 -15.17 8.59 1.72
N LEU A 104 -14.57 8.45 0.54
CA LEU A 104 -13.14 8.62 0.34
C LEU A 104 -12.82 10.10 0.19
N LEU A 105 -11.84 10.58 0.95
CA LEU A 105 -11.37 11.96 0.87
C LEU A 105 -10.50 12.15 -0.37
N LYS A 106 -10.43 13.39 -0.87
CA LYS A 106 -9.64 13.71 -2.07
C LYS A 106 -8.17 13.23 -2.00
N PRO A 107 -7.43 13.43 -0.89
CA PRO A 107 -6.04 12.94 -0.80
C PRO A 107 -5.93 11.42 -0.85
N GLU A 108 -6.89 10.70 -0.25
CA GLU A 108 -6.93 9.24 -0.26
C GLU A 108 -7.20 8.69 -1.66
N LEU A 109 -8.12 9.32 -2.39
CA LEU A 109 -8.40 9.00 -3.79
C LEU A 109 -7.17 9.24 -4.67
N GLU A 110 -6.48 10.37 -4.49
CA GLU A 110 -5.27 10.68 -5.24
C GLU A 110 -4.17 9.63 -4.99
N MET A 111 -3.98 9.19 -3.74
CA MET A 111 -3.04 8.11 -3.43
C MET A 111 -3.43 6.79 -4.11
N LEU A 112 -4.69 6.36 -4.00
CA LEU A 112 -5.16 5.13 -4.66
C LEU A 112 -5.03 5.19 -6.18
N ASN A 113 -5.36 6.32 -6.79
CA ASN A 113 -5.25 6.51 -8.24
C ASN A 113 -3.82 6.35 -8.72
N ARG A 114 -2.84 6.90 -8.01
CA ARG A 114 -1.43 6.70 -8.36
C ARG A 114 -1.01 5.23 -8.29
N VAL A 115 -1.56 4.44 -7.35
CA VAL A 115 -1.33 2.99 -7.29
C VAL A 115 -1.93 2.29 -8.51
N PHE A 116 -3.14 2.65 -8.93
CA PHE A 116 -3.75 2.10 -10.15
C PHE A 116 -2.98 2.50 -11.41
N GLU A 117 -2.53 3.75 -11.52
CA GLU A 117 -1.74 4.27 -12.65
C GLU A 117 -0.38 3.58 -12.79
N ASN A 118 0.24 3.20 -11.66
CA ASN A 118 1.46 2.40 -11.68
C ASN A 118 1.24 1.03 -12.35
N GLY A 119 -0.01 0.56 -12.38
CA GLY A 119 -0.46 -0.62 -13.12
C GLY A 119 -0.10 -1.94 -12.47
N TRP A 120 0.63 -1.93 -11.37
CA TRP A 120 1.04 -3.14 -10.66
C TRP A 120 0.61 -3.13 -9.20
N ILE A 121 -0.14 -4.17 -8.81
CA ILE A 121 -0.66 -4.38 -7.46
C ILE A 121 -0.55 -5.87 -7.12
N SER A 122 0.24 -6.20 -6.10
CA SER A 122 0.36 -7.57 -5.61
C SER A 122 -0.92 -8.04 -4.89
N LEU A 123 -1.09 -9.36 -4.78
CA LEU A 123 -2.21 -9.98 -4.06
C LEU A 123 -2.31 -9.48 -2.61
N GLU A 124 -1.16 -9.42 -1.94
CA GLU A 124 -1.04 -8.97 -0.56
C GLU A 124 -1.39 -7.48 -0.42
N ARG A 125 -0.79 -6.64 -1.26
CA ARG A 125 -1.10 -5.20 -1.31
C ARG A 125 -2.58 -4.94 -1.53
N ALA A 126 -3.19 -5.65 -2.48
CA ALA A 126 -4.61 -5.51 -2.76
C ALA A 126 -5.47 -5.95 -1.57
N SER A 127 -5.10 -7.04 -0.90
CA SER A 127 -5.84 -7.54 0.27
C SER A 127 -5.78 -6.54 1.42
N ASN A 128 -4.60 -6.00 1.71
CA ASN A 128 -4.41 -4.98 2.74
C ASN A 128 -5.15 -3.68 2.42
N LEU A 129 -5.15 -3.24 1.15
CA LEU A 129 -5.93 -2.07 0.72
C LEU A 129 -7.44 -2.31 0.89
N ILE A 130 -7.95 -3.49 0.52
CA ILE A 130 -9.37 -3.84 0.70
C ILE A 130 -9.72 -3.84 2.18
N GLU A 131 -8.92 -4.52 3.01
CA GLU A 131 -9.13 -4.59 4.45
C GLU A 131 -9.11 -3.20 5.09
N TYR A 132 -8.17 -2.35 4.70
CA TYR A 132 -8.11 -0.97 5.18
C TYR A 132 -9.36 -0.15 4.79
N LEU A 133 -9.86 -0.33 3.56
CA LEU A 133 -10.98 0.45 3.05
C LEU A 133 -12.33 0.01 3.64
N ILE A 134 -12.59 -1.29 3.71
CA ILE A 134 -13.92 -1.82 4.10
C ILE A 134 -13.92 -2.69 5.36
N GLY A 135 -12.75 -3.06 5.86
CA GLY A 135 -12.57 -3.96 7.01
C GLY A 135 -12.31 -5.40 6.57
N SER A 136 -12.02 -6.28 7.53
CA SER A 136 -11.79 -7.71 7.28
C SER A 136 -12.99 -8.58 7.61
N SER A 137 -13.04 -9.74 6.98
CA SER A 137 -13.98 -10.81 7.34
C SER A 137 -13.20 -12.06 7.69
N THR A 138 -13.43 -12.57 8.90
CA THR A 138 -12.80 -13.79 9.40
C THR A 138 -13.88 -14.84 9.59
N ILE A 139 -13.62 -16.05 9.11
CA ILE A 139 -14.46 -17.21 9.44
C ILE A 139 -14.01 -17.72 10.80
N LEU A 140 -14.93 -17.75 11.77
CA LEU A 140 -14.70 -18.26 13.11
C LEU A 140 -14.70 -19.80 13.11
N PRO A 141 -14.16 -20.46 14.15
CA PRO A 141 -14.10 -21.93 14.22
C PRO A 141 -15.46 -22.63 14.14
N ASP A 142 -16.55 -21.93 14.48
CA ASP A 142 -17.93 -22.40 14.38
C ASP A 142 -18.54 -22.22 12.97
N GLY A 143 -17.76 -21.72 12.02
CA GLY A 143 -18.19 -21.44 10.64
C GLY A 143 -18.94 -20.12 10.46
N SER A 144 -19.20 -19.37 11.54
CA SER A 144 -19.78 -18.04 11.46
C SER A 144 -18.76 -17.03 10.91
N LYS A 145 -19.24 -15.91 10.35
CA LYS A 145 -18.36 -14.84 9.84
C LYS A 145 -18.34 -13.68 10.83
N PHE A 146 -17.17 -13.42 11.39
CA PHE A 146 -16.88 -12.16 12.05
C PHE A 146 -16.52 -11.11 10.99
N TYR A 147 -17.17 -9.97 11.04
CA TYR A 147 -16.86 -8.83 10.17
C TYR A 147 -16.28 -7.72 11.01
N ASP A 148 -14.96 -7.55 10.95
CA ASP A 148 -14.37 -6.31 11.41
C ASP A 148 -14.75 -5.21 10.41
N SER A 149 -15.45 -4.20 10.90
CA SER A 149 -15.96 -3.10 10.11
C SER A 149 -15.20 -1.81 10.35
N ASN A 150 -13.98 -1.94 10.85
CA ASN A 150 -13.06 -0.83 11.11
C ASN A 150 -12.49 -0.18 9.85
N GLY A 151 -12.81 -0.69 8.65
CA GLY A 151 -12.42 -0.05 7.40
C GLY A 151 -12.94 1.38 7.28
N ILE A 152 -12.12 2.27 6.74
CA ILE A 152 -12.38 3.71 6.77
C ILE A 152 -13.69 4.10 6.09
N LEU A 153 -14.04 3.45 4.97
CA LEU A 153 -15.28 3.72 4.24
C LEU A 153 -16.49 3.23 5.02
N THR A 154 -16.40 2.03 5.59
CA THR A 154 -17.47 1.43 6.41
C THR A 154 -17.75 2.27 7.65
N ARG A 155 -16.70 2.75 8.34
CA ARG A 155 -16.83 3.63 9.50
C ARG A 155 -17.47 4.96 9.15
N ARG A 156 -17.00 5.62 8.09
CA ARG A 156 -17.52 6.94 7.67
C ARG A 156 -18.95 6.86 7.15
N ASP A 157 -19.31 5.82 6.40
CA ASP A 157 -20.68 5.60 5.95
C ASP A 157 -21.65 5.45 7.14
N ARG A 158 -21.27 4.67 8.17
CA ARG A 158 -22.05 4.56 9.41
C ARG A 158 -22.22 5.90 10.12
N GLN A 159 -21.15 6.68 10.24
CA GLN A 159 -21.21 8.01 10.86
C GLN A 159 -22.13 8.96 10.07
N SER A 160 -22.09 8.92 8.74
CA SER A 160 -22.98 9.71 7.89
C SER A 160 -24.45 9.35 8.10
N ARG A 161 -24.78 8.05 8.18
CA ARG A 161 -26.16 7.60 8.42
C ARG A 161 -26.69 8.02 9.79
N MET A 162 -25.84 7.97 10.82
CA MET A 162 -26.22 8.42 12.17
C MET A 162 -26.48 9.93 12.23
N LYS A 163 -25.75 10.74 11.45
CA LYS A 163 -25.95 12.19 11.38
C LYS A 163 -27.18 12.63 10.56
N GLY A 164 -27.62 11.81 9.60
CA GLY A 164 -28.78 12.11 8.75
C GLY A 164 -30.15 11.79 9.37
N ASN A 165 -30.18 11.22 10.58
CA ASN A 165 -31.41 10.87 11.32
C ASN A 165 -31.78 11.89 12.41
N HIS A 166 -31.27 13.12 12.33
CA HIS A 166 -31.58 14.23 13.23
C HIS A 166 -32.15 15.43 12.48
#